data_AF-A0A0U5K0D3-F1
#
_entry.id   AF-A0A0U5K0D3-F1
#
_cell.length_a   1.000
_cell.length_b   1.000
_cell.length_c   1.000
_cell.angle_alpha   90.00
_cell.angle_beta   90.00
_cell.angle_gamma   90.00
#
_symmetry.space_group_name_H-M   'P 1'
#
loop_
_entity.id
_entity.type
_entity.pdbx_description
1 polymer ?
#
loop_
_entity_poly.entity_id
_entity_poly.type
_entity_poly.pdbx_seq_one_letter_code
_entity_poly.pdbx_strand_id
1 'polypeptide(L)'
;MNVPETFHDLYRQRKRWAQGGSEVWLSNFLKVFRYPWQYRFVIPMLTDTTLSIIWSFFFWITSIIFIITMLSFAITGNYERVWHGIVMSMIFVNFQLIAGLFQVLAALILDFNGSKLRYLIFSPLYLLFTWIVNPLTIVTTFHKAIKTVTGHGSGKWISPERKVVDNNGKF
;
A
#
# COMPACT_ATOMS: atom_id res chain seq x y z
N MET A 1 -3.22 16.78 -16.52
CA MET A 1 -3.69 15.85 -15.46
C MET A 1 -3.50 16.56 -14.14
N ASN A 2 -4.56 16.93 -13.43
CA ASN A 2 -4.45 17.62 -12.13
C ASN A 2 -3.93 16.61 -11.10
N VAL A 3 -2.61 16.54 -10.98
CA VAL A 3 -1.93 15.80 -9.92
C VAL A 3 -2.21 16.56 -8.62
N PRO A 4 -2.62 15.88 -7.54
CA PRO A 4 -2.83 16.56 -6.27
C PRO A 4 -1.50 17.18 -5.80
N GLU A 5 -1.52 18.49 -5.55
CA GLU A 5 -0.33 19.27 -5.16
C GLU A 5 0.02 19.08 -3.67
N THR A 6 -0.92 18.56 -2.86
CA THR A 6 -0.77 18.41 -1.41
C THR A 6 -0.71 16.94 -0.99
N PHE A 7 0.19 16.60 -0.05
CA PHE A 7 0.29 15.26 0.56
C PHE A 7 -1.06 14.74 1.11
N HIS A 8 -1.88 15.62 1.68
CA HIS A 8 -3.20 15.28 2.19
C HIS A 8 -4.15 14.79 1.09
N ASP A 9 -4.12 15.40 -0.09
CA ASP A 9 -5.00 15.04 -1.20
C ASP A 9 -4.58 13.72 -1.84
N LEU A 10 -3.26 13.45 -1.92
CA LEU A 10 -2.72 12.14 -2.31
C LEU A 10 -3.19 11.03 -1.37
N TYR A 11 -3.13 11.26 -0.06
CA TYR A 11 -3.63 10.29 0.92
C TYR A 11 -5.14 10.04 0.76
N ARG A 12 -5.94 11.10 0.57
CA ARG A 12 -7.39 11.00 0.35
C ARG A 12 -7.73 10.27 -0.94
N GLN A 13 -6.91 10.38 -1.98
CA GLN A 13 -7.07 9.63 -3.23
C GLN A 13 -6.73 8.15 -3.05
N ARG A 14 -5.59 7.83 -2.43
CA ARG A 14 -5.19 6.44 -2.15
C ARG A 14 -6.19 5.71 -1.25
N LYS A 15 -6.69 6.41 -0.23
CA LYS A 15 -7.76 5.88 0.64
C LYS A 15 -9.02 5.52 -0.15
N ARG A 16 -9.41 6.34 -1.13
CA ARG A 16 -10.56 6.04 -2.01
C ARG A 16 -10.30 4.83 -2.90
N TRP A 17 -9.10 4.71 -3.46
CA TRP A 17 -8.71 3.56 -4.27
C TRP A 17 -8.69 2.26 -3.47
N ALA A 18 -8.17 2.29 -2.24
CA ALA A 18 -8.15 1.14 -1.35
C ALA A 18 -9.57 0.73 -0.91
N GLN A 19 -10.49 1.68 -0.67
CA GLN A 19 -11.89 1.39 -0.36
C GLN A 19 -12.63 0.74 -1.54
N GLY A 20 -12.59 1.35 -2.72
CA GLY A 20 -13.26 0.79 -3.90
C GLY A 20 -12.70 -0.57 -4.32
N GLY A 21 -11.38 -0.75 -4.23
CA GLY A 21 -10.73 -2.05 -4.46
C GLY A 21 -11.16 -3.12 -3.45
N SER A 22 -11.26 -2.75 -2.17
CA SER A 22 -11.67 -3.66 -1.10
C SER A 22 -13.16 -4.05 -1.18
N GLU A 23 -14.03 -3.14 -1.59
CA GLU A 23 -15.46 -3.43 -1.82
C GLU A 23 -15.67 -4.40 -2.97
N VAL A 24 -15.02 -4.17 -4.12
CA VAL A 24 -15.06 -5.07 -5.29
C VAL A 24 -14.45 -6.42 -4.95
N TRP A 25 -13.35 -6.43 -4.20
CA TRP A 25 -12.73 -7.65 -3.72
C TRP A 25 -13.71 -8.46 -2.86
N LEU A 26 -14.33 -7.86 -1.83
CA LEU A 26 -15.22 -8.56 -0.92
C LEU A 26 -16.52 -9.03 -1.61
N SER A 27 -17.06 -8.25 -2.56
CA SER A 27 -18.26 -8.64 -3.31
C SER A 27 -18.01 -9.75 -4.34
N ASN A 28 -16.79 -9.79 -4.93
CA ASN A 28 -16.45 -10.75 -5.96
C ASN A 28 -15.75 -12.00 -5.41
N PHE A 29 -15.19 -11.95 -4.20
CA PHE A 29 -14.50 -13.06 -3.57
C PHE A 29 -15.36 -14.34 -3.53
N LEU A 30 -16.61 -14.20 -3.09
CA LEU A 30 -17.58 -15.31 -3.05
C LEU A 30 -17.96 -15.85 -4.44
N LYS A 31 -18.02 -14.97 -5.46
CA LYS A 31 -18.40 -15.35 -6.84
C LYS A 31 -17.25 -16.08 -7.56
N VAL A 32 -16.02 -15.59 -7.38
CA VAL A 32 -14.82 -16.20 -7.98
C VAL A 32 -14.54 -17.56 -7.36
N PHE A 33 -14.74 -17.70 -6.03
CA PHE A 33 -14.57 -18.98 -5.35
C PHE A 33 -15.61 -20.03 -5.80
N ARG A 34 -16.83 -19.60 -6.14
CA ARG A 34 -17.91 -20.50 -6.60
C ARG A 34 -17.74 -20.96 -8.06
N TYR A 35 -17.09 -20.16 -8.91
CA TYR A 35 -16.90 -20.48 -10.33
C TYR A 35 -15.45 -20.24 -10.80
N PRO A 36 -14.47 -21.02 -10.30
CA PRO A 36 -13.05 -20.74 -10.54
C PRO A 36 -12.65 -20.83 -12.03
N TRP A 37 -13.31 -21.70 -12.81
CA TRP A 37 -12.96 -21.90 -14.21
C TRP A 37 -13.40 -20.74 -15.13
N GLN A 38 -14.51 -20.07 -14.80
CA GLN A 38 -15.02 -18.94 -15.59
C GLN A 38 -14.21 -17.66 -15.38
N TYR A 39 -13.59 -17.50 -14.20
CA TYR A 39 -12.87 -16.29 -13.80
C TYR A 39 -11.35 -16.46 -13.77
N ARG A 40 -10.78 -17.42 -14.53
CA ARG A 40 -9.34 -17.76 -14.45
C ARG A 40 -8.38 -16.58 -14.60
N PHE A 41 -8.76 -15.55 -15.36
CA PHE A 41 -7.93 -14.36 -15.59
C PHE A 41 -8.00 -13.35 -14.44
N VAL A 42 -9.06 -13.41 -13.63
CA VAL A 42 -9.27 -12.55 -12.46
C VAL A 42 -8.65 -13.16 -11.21
N ILE A 43 -8.51 -14.50 -11.17
CA ILE A 43 -7.93 -15.23 -10.03
C ILE A 43 -6.53 -14.69 -9.65
N PRO A 44 -5.56 -14.51 -10.57
CA PRO A 44 -4.24 -13.99 -10.19
C PRO A 44 -4.30 -12.62 -9.51
N MET A 45 -5.13 -11.71 -10.03
CA MET A 45 -5.32 -10.38 -9.47
C MET A 45 -6.00 -10.43 -8.08
N LEU A 46 -6.99 -11.31 -7.92
CA LEU A 46 -7.70 -11.49 -6.65
C LEU A 46 -6.76 -12.11 -5.60
N THR A 47 -5.98 -13.11 -5.97
CA THR A 47 -4.99 -13.76 -5.10
C THR A 47 -3.91 -12.77 -4.67
N ASP A 48 -3.36 -11.98 -5.61
CA ASP A 48 -2.39 -10.93 -5.31
C ASP A 48 -2.93 -9.90 -4.31
N THR A 49 -4.17 -9.44 -4.53
CA THR A 49 -4.85 -8.52 -3.61
C THR A 49 -5.08 -9.15 -2.23
N THR A 50 -5.49 -10.42 -2.19
CA THR A 50 -5.74 -11.15 -0.93
C THR A 50 -4.45 -11.32 -0.14
N LEU A 51 -3.36 -11.74 -0.80
CA LEU A 51 -2.05 -11.89 -0.19
C LEU A 51 -1.52 -10.53 0.31
N SER A 52 -1.74 -9.45 -0.45
CA SER A 52 -1.35 -8.10 -0.05
C SER A 52 -2.10 -7.60 1.19
N ILE A 53 -3.41 -7.90 1.31
CA ILE A 53 -4.20 -7.60 2.51
C ILE A 53 -3.67 -8.38 3.71
N ILE A 54 -3.51 -9.70 3.57
CA ILE A 54 -3.00 -10.57 4.63
C ILE A 54 -1.61 -10.10 5.08
N TRP A 55 -0.70 -9.87 4.14
CA TRP A 55 0.64 -9.39 4.40
C TRP A 55 0.64 -8.04 5.13
N SER A 56 -0.25 -7.12 4.74
CA SER A 56 -0.37 -5.81 5.41
C SER A 56 -0.73 -5.93 6.89
N PHE A 57 -1.61 -6.87 7.26
CA PHE A 57 -1.93 -7.14 8.67
C PHE A 57 -0.75 -7.74 9.41
N PHE A 58 -0.09 -8.75 8.84
CA PHE A 58 1.10 -9.36 9.43
C PHE A 58 2.21 -8.34 9.63
N PHE A 59 2.46 -7.48 8.65
CA PHE A 59 3.47 -6.42 8.73
C PHE A 59 3.24 -5.51 9.93
N TRP A 60 2.02 -5.01 10.15
CA TRP A 60 1.71 -4.14 11.29
C TRP A 60 1.78 -4.87 12.63
N ILE A 61 1.23 -6.08 12.72
CA ILE A 61 1.26 -6.86 13.96
C ILE A 61 2.70 -7.18 14.36
N THR A 62 3.51 -7.67 13.42
CA THR A 62 4.92 -8.01 13.67
C THR A 62 5.77 -6.77 13.97
N SER A 63 5.50 -5.64 13.31
CA SER A 63 6.16 -4.36 13.62
C SER A 63 5.87 -3.88 15.05
N ILE A 64 4.61 -3.98 15.50
CA ILE A 64 4.24 -3.61 16.87
C ILE A 64 4.93 -4.54 17.88
N ILE A 65 4.92 -5.85 17.64
CA ILE A 65 5.60 -6.83 18.50
C ILE A 65 7.10 -6.50 18.55
N PHE A 66 7.73 -6.22 17.42
CA PHE A 66 9.15 -5.85 17.35
C PHE A 66 9.46 -4.62 18.20
N ILE A 67 8.66 -3.55 18.09
CA ILE A 67 8.84 -2.32 18.89
C ILE A 67 8.71 -2.62 20.40
N ILE A 68 7.71 -3.40 20.81
CA ILE A 68 7.51 -3.78 22.21
C ILE A 68 8.70 -4.61 22.72
N THR A 69 9.17 -5.57 21.92
CA THR A 69 10.32 -6.41 22.27
C THR A 69 11.60 -5.60 22.38
N MET A 70 11.85 -4.66 21.46
CA MET A 70 13.01 -3.77 21.54
C MET A 70 12.97 -2.86 22.77
N LEU A 71 11.79 -2.31 23.09
CA LEU A 71 11.61 -1.48 24.29
C LEU A 71 11.83 -2.29 25.57
N SER A 72 11.32 -3.51 25.64
CA SER A 72 11.53 -4.43 26.77
C SER A 72 13.02 -4.73 26.99
N PHE A 73 13.77 -5.03 25.91
CA PHE A 73 15.21 -5.28 26.02
C PHE A 73 16.02 -4.03 26.36
N ALA A 74 15.60 -2.85 25.91
CA ALA A 74 16.22 -1.58 26.28
C ALA A 74 16.05 -1.28 27.78
N ILE A 75 14.85 -1.49 28.34
CA ILE A 75 14.57 -1.30 29.78
C ILE A 75 15.34 -2.32 30.63
N THR A 76 15.49 -3.55 30.14
CA THR A 76 16.24 -4.62 30.85
C THR A 76 17.76 -4.42 30.77
N GLY A 77 18.26 -3.42 30.03
CA GLY A 77 19.69 -3.13 29.88
C GLY A 77 20.44 -4.11 28.97
N ASN A 78 19.73 -4.91 28.16
CA ASN A 78 20.35 -5.88 27.25
C ASN A 78 20.61 -5.23 25.87
N TYR A 79 21.59 -4.34 25.82
CA TYR A 79 21.93 -3.55 24.63
C TYR A 79 22.42 -4.38 23.46
N GLU A 80 23.07 -5.53 23.71
CA GLU A 80 23.51 -6.46 22.67
C GLU A 80 22.31 -6.96 21.85
N ARG A 81 21.25 -7.39 22.51
CA ARG A 81 20.06 -7.92 21.82
C ARG A 81 19.28 -6.84 21.07
N VAL A 82 19.26 -5.61 21.59
CA VAL A 82 18.70 -4.45 20.87
C VAL A 82 19.51 -4.16 19.61
N TRP A 83 20.84 -4.15 19.71
CA TRP A 83 21.73 -3.92 18.57
C TRP A 83 21.54 -4.98 17.49
N HIS A 84 21.57 -6.26 17.85
CA HIS A 84 21.30 -7.35 16.90
C HIS A 84 19.90 -7.25 16.27
N GLY A 85 18.87 -6.88 17.04
CA GLY A 85 17.52 -6.67 16.53
C GLY A 85 17.44 -5.56 15.48
N ILE A 86 18.11 -4.43 15.72
CA ILE A 86 18.18 -3.30 14.78
C ILE A 86 18.99 -3.67 13.52
N VAL A 87 20.12 -4.35 13.69
CA VAL A 87 20.96 -4.76 12.54
C VAL A 87 20.20 -5.74 11.65
N MET A 88 19.52 -6.73 12.23
CA MET A 88 18.72 -7.69 11.47
C MET A 88 17.54 -7.04 10.75
N SER A 89 16.85 -6.09 11.39
CA SER A 89 15.76 -5.35 10.72
C SER A 89 16.27 -4.49 9.57
N MET A 90 17.42 -3.83 9.73
CA MET A 90 18.11 -3.09 8.67
C MET A 90 18.45 -4.00 7.48
N ILE A 91 19.03 -5.19 7.74
CA ILE A 91 19.35 -6.16 6.67
C ILE A 91 18.08 -6.54 5.89
N PHE A 92 17.00 -6.85 6.61
CA PHE A 92 15.73 -7.21 5.98
C PHE A 92 15.17 -6.07 5.11
N VAL A 93 15.16 -4.84 5.64
CA VAL A 93 14.71 -3.65 4.90
C VAL A 93 15.54 -3.43 3.63
N ASN A 94 16.86 -3.66 3.67
CA ASN A 94 17.73 -3.55 2.50
C ASN A 94 17.38 -4.57 1.42
N PHE A 95 17.23 -5.85 1.79
CA PHE A 95 16.82 -6.90 0.84
C PHE A 95 15.47 -6.60 0.21
N GLN A 96 14.54 -6.13 1.02
CA GLN A 96 13.23 -5.77 0.54
C GLN A 96 13.35 -4.58 -0.43
N LEU A 97 14.09 -3.52 -0.08
CA LEU A 97 14.29 -2.36 -0.96
C LEU A 97 14.86 -2.77 -2.32
N ILE A 98 15.83 -3.70 -2.35
CA ILE A 98 16.39 -4.26 -3.58
C ILE A 98 15.30 -4.96 -4.40
N ALA A 99 14.49 -5.83 -3.77
CA ALA A 99 13.38 -6.50 -4.45
C ALA A 99 12.34 -5.50 -5.00
N GLY A 100 12.03 -4.44 -4.25
CA GLY A 100 11.14 -3.37 -4.69
C GLY A 100 11.70 -2.59 -5.89
N LEU A 101 13.01 -2.35 -5.93
CA LEU A 101 13.67 -1.72 -7.07
C LEU A 101 13.62 -2.60 -8.31
N PHE A 102 13.83 -3.91 -8.17
CA PHE A 102 13.64 -4.85 -9.28
C PHE A 102 12.19 -4.85 -9.80
N GLN A 103 11.20 -4.75 -8.91
CA GLN A 103 9.80 -4.66 -9.32
C GLN A 103 9.51 -3.36 -10.09
N VAL A 104 10.03 -2.21 -9.63
CA VAL A 104 9.89 -0.93 -10.34
C VAL A 104 10.62 -0.97 -11.68
N LEU A 105 11.80 -1.58 -11.74
CA LEU A 105 12.55 -1.77 -12.97
C LEU A 105 11.76 -2.63 -13.97
N ALA A 106 11.21 -3.76 -13.53
CA ALA A 106 10.36 -4.61 -14.35
C ALA A 106 9.11 -3.85 -14.86
N ALA A 107 8.48 -3.05 -14.01
CA ALA A 107 7.34 -2.23 -14.39
C ALA A 107 7.71 -1.16 -15.44
N LEU A 108 8.89 -0.56 -15.34
CA LEU A 108 9.38 0.42 -16.32
C LEU A 108 9.79 -0.22 -17.65
N ILE A 109 10.34 -1.44 -17.63
CA ILE A 109 10.66 -2.20 -18.85
C ILE A 109 9.39 -2.54 -19.62
N LEU A 110 8.30 -2.85 -18.92
CA LEU A 110 6.99 -3.12 -19.53
C LEU A 110 6.30 -1.84 -20.08
N ASP A 111 6.71 -0.66 -19.63
CA ASP A 111 6.18 0.62 -20.11
C ASP A 111 6.96 1.06 -21.36
N PHE A 112 6.43 0.74 -22.54
CA PHE A 112 7.08 0.84 -23.87
C PHE A 112 7.64 2.22 -24.26
N ASN A 113 7.50 3.26 -23.44
CA ASN A 113 7.84 4.64 -23.79
C ASN A 113 9.15 5.18 -23.19
N GLY A 114 9.87 4.47 -22.31
CA GLY A 114 11.24 4.79 -21.84
C GLY A 114 11.48 6.13 -21.13
N SER A 115 10.56 7.09 -21.25
CA SER A 115 10.62 8.48 -20.78
C SER A 115 10.73 8.60 -19.26
N LYS A 116 10.38 7.54 -18.53
CA LYS A 116 10.27 7.53 -17.07
C LYS A 116 11.51 6.94 -16.35
N LEU A 117 12.53 6.46 -17.07
CA LEU A 117 13.75 5.90 -16.49
C LEU A 117 14.50 6.87 -15.56
N ARG A 118 14.43 8.17 -15.82
CA ARG A 118 15.02 9.23 -14.95
C ARG A 118 14.49 9.22 -13.52
N TYR A 119 13.29 8.67 -13.28
CA TYR A 119 12.68 8.61 -11.95
C TYR A 119 13.16 7.41 -11.12
N LEU A 120 13.98 6.51 -11.67
CA LEU A 120 14.59 5.39 -10.92
C LEU A 120 15.50 5.86 -9.80
N ILE A 121 16.15 7.02 -9.94
CA ILE A 121 16.99 7.58 -8.86
C ILE A 121 16.12 7.95 -7.65
N PHE A 122 14.86 8.33 -7.89
CA PHE A 122 13.90 8.67 -6.85
C PHE A 122 13.09 7.47 -6.34
N SER A 123 13.16 6.31 -7.02
CA SER A 123 12.34 5.14 -6.66
C SER A 123 12.64 4.54 -5.28
N PRO A 124 13.88 4.49 -4.75
CA PRO A 124 14.12 3.95 -3.40
C PRO A 124 13.35 4.74 -2.33
N LEU A 125 13.39 6.07 -2.39
CA LEU A 125 12.68 6.92 -1.45
C LEU A 125 11.16 6.77 -1.61
N TYR A 126 10.68 6.73 -2.85
CA TYR A 126 9.27 6.47 -3.13
C TYR A 126 8.79 5.11 -2.58
N LEU A 127 9.60 4.06 -2.71
CA LEU A 127 9.29 2.72 -2.20
C LEU A 127 9.16 2.72 -0.68
N LEU A 128 10.09 3.35 0.04
CA LEU A 128 10.03 3.45 1.50
C LEU A 128 8.73 4.12 1.99
N PHE A 129 8.35 5.25 1.37
CA PHE A 129 7.10 5.93 1.72
C PHE A 129 5.88 5.08 1.40
N THR A 130 5.82 4.50 0.21
CA THR A 130 4.66 3.71 -0.21
C THR A 130 4.51 2.41 0.59
N TRP A 131 5.59 1.84 1.11
CA TRP A 131 5.55 0.66 1.96
C TRP A 131 5.06 0.91 3.38
N ILE A 132 5.12 2.14 3.87
CA ILE A 132 4.45 2.50 5.12
C ILE A 132 3.00 2.88 4.83
N VAL A 133 2.79 3.74 3.82
CA VAL A 133 1.48 4.31 3.53
C VAL A 133 0.50 3.27 2.99
N ASN A 134 0.91 2.38 2.07
CA ASN A 134 -0.02 1.44 1.45
C ASN A 134 -0.58 0.43 2.47
N PRO A 135 0.23 -0.30 3.26
CA PRO A 135 -0.30 -1.22 4.26
C PRO A 135 -1.15 -0.51 5.31
N LEU A 136 -0.76 0.71 5.72
CA LEU A 136 -1.55 1.54 6.62
C LEU A 136 -2.93 1.88 6.04
N THR A 137 -2.97 2.29 4.77
CA THR A 137 -4.25 2.55 4.10
C THR A 137 -5.09 1.29 4.02
N ILE A 138 -4.51 0.14 3.68
CA ILE A 138 -5.23 -1.14 3.61
C ILE A 138 -5.84 -1.49 4.97
N VAL A 139 -5.07 -1.48 6.06
CA VAL A 139 -5.58 -1.82 7.41
C VAL A 139 -6.70 -0.85 7.82
N THR A 140 -6.54 0.46 7.58
CA THR A 140 -7.54 1.46 7.97
C THR A 140 -8.79 1.42 7.09
N THR A 141 -8.68 1.10 5.80
CA THR A 141 -9.81 0.99 4.89
C THR A 141 -10.51 -0.35 4.98
N PHE A 142 -9.81 -1.44 5.34
CA PHE A 142 -10.39 -2.76 5.48
C PHE A 142 -11.48 -2.79 6.55
N HIS A 143 -11.25 -2.15 7.70
CA HIS A 143 -12.27 -1.97 8.74
C HIS A 143 -13.52 -1.26 8.22
N LYS A 144 -13.33 -0.22 7.39
CA LYS A 144 -14.44 0.54 6.78
C LYS A 144 -15.13 -0.25 5.66
N ALA A 145 -14.39 -1.02 4.88
CA ALA A 145 -14.91 -1.84 3.80
C ALA A 145 -15.79 -2.95 4.36
N ILE A 146 -15.36 -3.65 5.43
CA ILE A 146 -16.20 -4.64 6.13
C ILE A 146 -17.52 -4.00 6.57
N LYS A 147 -17.48 -2.85 7.26
CA LYS A 147 -18.70 -2.15 7.70
C LYS A 147 -19.62 -1.74 6.55
N THR A 148 -19.04 -1.41 5.39
CA THR A 148 -19.80 -0.97 4.21
C THR A 148 -20.50 -2.14 3.52
N VAL A 149 -19.81 -3.27 3.39
CA VAL A 149 -20.37 -4.47 2.75
C VAL A 149 -21.40 -5.17 3.65
N THR A 150 -21.28 -5.10 4.98
CA THR A 150 -22.30 -5.60 5.93
C THR A 150 -23.53 -4.67 6.05
N GLY A 151 -23.78 -3.82 5.06
CA GLY A 151 -25.02 -3.03 4.94
C GLY A 151 -25.11 -1.78 5.83
N HIS A 152 -24.05 -1.40 6.55
CA HIS A 152 -24.03 -0.21 7.42
C HIS A 152 -23.28 0.99 6.79
N GLY A 153 -22.78 0.88 5.56
CA GLY A 153 -22.09 1.96 4.86
C GLY A 153 -22.95 2.57 3.76
N SER A 154 -23.58 3.71 4.05
CA SER A 154 -24.11 4.60 3.01
C SER A 154 -22.95 5.41 2.42
N GLY A 155 -22.18 4.78 1.52
CA GLY A 155 -21.11 5.45 0.78
C GLY A 155 -21.67 6.24 -0.39
N LYS A 156 -22.25 7.44 -0.15
CA LYS A 156 -22.56 8.36 -1.26
C LYS A 156 -21.25 8.74 -1.95
N TRP A 157 -21.09 8.37 -3.21
CA TRP A 157 -19.98 8.81 -4.04
C TRP A 157 -20.07 10.33 -4.22
N ILE A 158 -19.15 11.06 -3.60
CA ILE A 158 -19.03 12.51 -3.77
C ILE A 158 -17.83 12.75 -4.68
N SER A 159 -18.11 13.27 -5.88
CA SER A 159 -17.06 13.64 -6.83
C SER A 159 -16.14 14.69 -6.18
N PRO A 160 -14.81 14.56 -6.31
CA PRO A 160 -13.89 15.58 -5.80
C PRO A 160 -14.19 16.92 -6.47
N GLU A 161 -14.17 17.97 -5.67
CA GLU A 161 -14.29 19.34 -6.14
C GLU A 161 -13.13 19.63 -7.10
N ARG A 162 -13.45 19.88 -8.37
CA ARG A 162 -12.45 20.16 -9.40
C ARG A 162 -11.93 21.57 -9.13
N LYS A 163 -10.71 21.69 -8.62
CA LYS A 163 -9.99 22.96 -8.69
C LYS A 163 -9.74 23.24 -10.17
N VAL A 164 -10.47 24.20 -10.72
CA VAL A 164 -10.15 24.80 -12.02
C VAL A 164 -8.87 25.59 -11.79
N VAL A 165 -7.79 25.18 -12.45
CA VAL A 165 -6.57 25.98 -12.49
C VAL A 165 -6.94 27.25 -13.25
N ASP A 166 -6.97 28.39 -12.57
CA ASP A 166 -7.10 29.67 -13.26
C ASP A 166 -5.84 29.85 -14.10
N ASN A 167 -6.01 29.88 -15.42
CA ASN A 167 -4.94 30.03 -16.40
C ASN A 167 -4.44 31.49 -16.46
N ASN A 168 -4.26 32.14 -15.31
CA ASN A 168 -3.60 33.44 -15.22
C ASN A 168 -2.14 33.21 -14.85
N GLY A 169 -1.36 32.95 -15.89
CA GLY A 169 0.06 32.65 -15.81
C GLY A 169 0.82 33.70 -15.01
N LYS A 170 1.43 33.25 -13.90
CA LYS A 170 2.70 33.78 -13.41
C LYS A 170 3.54 32.61 -12.92
N PHE A 171 4.77 32.62 -13.43
CA PHE A 171 5.84 31.66 -13.25
C PHE A 171 6.14 31.33 -11.79
#